data_AF-A0A8J6S2H9-F1
#
_entry.id   AF-A0A8J6S2H9-F1
#
_cell.length_a   1.000
_cell.length_b   1.000
_cell.length_c   1.000
_cell.angle_alpha   90.00
_cell.angle_beta   90.00
_cell.angle_gamma   90.00
#
_symmetry.space_group_name_H-M   'P 1'
#
loop_
_entity.id
_entity.type
_entity.pdbx_description
1 polymer ?
#
loop_
_entity_poly.entity_id
_entity_poly.type
_entity_poly.pdbx_seq_one_letter_code
_entity_poly.pdbx_strand_id
1 'polypeptide(L)'
;MAVTGYLAEFSLPELFQFLDQGHKTGLLTINGLSVDRNRNSQSHYIWVHEGRIVAAAASLDEKGLLSMISQRGWLSDRVVSRLAQVFSNKTPMGLCLKSHGLLEAEQLKVLFKSQVLRRVCALFQLQDGQFEFQTKVPLPLAEMTGLSVPATEATLMSLRALRDWTALKDKLPAPTSGLTSVITGQPRFRLDALEWQVWEFAKGTVSLEAIAQQLRLPVEKVQQAAFRLSVLSLAEEVPLIAPSRAQLKDNSVVAVPELIQESVTKGSVSQSFLQNLVSFLRSKV
;
A
#
# COMPACT_ATOMS: atom_id res chain seq x y z
N MET A 1 -3.94 -5.90 -22.37
CA MET A 1 -4.36 -4.50 -22.13
C MET A 1 -3.58 -3.99 -20.95
N ALA A 2 -3.11 -2.74 -21.02
CA ALA A 2 -2.35 -2.09 -19.96
C ALA A 2 -3.14 -0.90 -19.41
N VAL A 3 -3.09 -0.70 -18.09
CA VAL A 3 -3.63 0.49 -17.42
C VAL A 3 -2.45 1.30 -16.92
N THR A 4 -2.32 2.54 -17.38
CA THR A 4 -1.26 3.46 -16.98
C THR A 4 -1.83 4.65 -16.22
N GLY A 5 -1.09 5.16 -15.25
CA GLY A 5 -1.48 6.37 -14.50
C GLY A 5 -0.34 6.89 -13.63
N TYR A 6 -0.65 7.87 -12.79
CA TYR A 6 0.27 8.47 -11.83
C TYR A 6 -0.20 8.20 -10.40
N LEU A 7 0.74 7.98 -9.48
CA LEU A 7 0.45 7.73 -8.07
C LEU A 7 -0.12 8.97 -7.35
N ALA A 8 0.09 10.17 -7.90
CA ALA A 8 -0.58 11.40 -7.47
C ALA A 8 -2.09 11.40 -7.77
N GLU A 9 -2.54 10.77 -8.86
CA GLU A 9 -3.96 10.69 -9.25
C GLU A 9 -4.66 9.45 -8.69
N PHE A 10 -3.94 8.34 -8.56
CA PHE A 10 -4.45 7.08 -8.05
C PHE A 10 -3.41 6.44 -7.15
N SER A 11 -3.65 6.53 -5.84
CA SER A 11 -2.65 6.22 -4.84
C SER A 11 -2.31 4.72 -4.82
N LEU A 12 -1.12 4.40 -4.31
CA LEU A 12 -0.68 3.02 -4.18
C LEU A 12 -1.65 2.12 -3.37
N PRO A 13 -2.21 2.58 -2.23
CA PRO A 13 -3.25 1.82 -1.54
C PRO A 13 -4.48 1.53 -2.39
N GLU A 14 -5.01 2.54 -3.10
CA GLU A 14 -6.18 2.39 -3.97
C GLU A 14 -5.89 1.41 -5.11
N LEU A 15 -4.68 1.47 -5.67
CA LEU A 15 -4.23 0.54 -6.69
C LEU A 15 -4.16 -0.90 -6.18
N PHE A 16 -3.62 -1.13 -4.99
CA PHE A 16 -3.60 -2.47 -4.41
C PHE A 16 -4.97 -2.97 -4.00
N GLN A 17 -5.83 -2.12 -3.43
CA GLN A 17 -7.22 -2.46 -3.15
C GLN A 17 -7.97 -2.86 -4.41
N PHE A 18 -7.76 -2.10 -5.47
CA PHE A 18 -8.34 -2.34 -6.78
C PHE A 18 -7.89 -3.69 -7.38
N LEU A 19 -6.60 -4.00 -7.31
CA LEU A 19 -6.05 -5.28 -7.79
C LEU A 19 -6.59 -6.46 -6.98
N ASP A 20 -6.68 -6.31 -5.65
CA ASP A 20 -7.17 -7.33 -4.72
C ASP A 20 -8.66 -7.65 -4.95
N GLN A 21 -9.53 -6.64 -4.84
CA GLN A 21 -10.98 -6.78 -5.01
C GLN A 21 -11.38 -7.20 -6.43
N GLY A 22 -10.61 -6.75 -7.43
CA GLY A 22 -10.81 -7.11 -8.82
C GLY A 22 -10.24 -8.49 -9.20
N HIS A 23 -9.63 -9.23 -8.26
CA HIS A 23 -8.93 -10.49 -8.47
C HIS A 23 -8.00 -10.46 -9.70
N LYS A 24 -7.28 -9.34 -9.88
CA LYS A 24 -6.51 -9.10 -11.10
C LYS A 24 -5.24 -9.95 -11.13
N THR A 25 -4.88 -10.41 -12.31
CA THR A 25 -3.63 -11.14 -12.58
C THR A 25 -2.80 -10.39 -13.62
N GLY A 26 -1.53 -10.14 -13.31
CA GLY A 26 -0.64 -9.40 -14.20
C GLY A 26 0.61 -8.86 -13.51
N LEU A 27 1.29 -7.96 -14.20
CA LEU A 27 2.49 -7.28 -13.74
C LEU A 27 2.18 -5.79 -13.52
N LEU A 28 2.39 -5.32 -12.30
CA LEU A 28 2.43 -3.91 -11.96
C LEU A 28 3.87 -3.41 -12.01
N THR A 29 4.14 -2.47 -12.90
CA THR A 29 5.40 -1.73 -12.99
C THR A 29 5.20 -0.34 -12.41
N ILE A 30 6.06 0.07 -11.48
CA ILE A 30 6.07 1.43 -10.92
C ILE A 30 7.45 2.03 -11.14
N ASN A 31 7.50 3.20 -11.78
CA ASN A 31 8.71 3.97 -11.98
C ASN A 31 8.63 5.22 -11.10
N GLY A 32 9.50 5.29 -10.09
CA GLY A 32 9.58 6.47 -9.22
C GLY A 32 10.04 7.70 -9.99
N LEU A 33 9.37 8.84 -9.79
CA LEU A 33 9.77 10.13 -10.33
C LEU A 33 10.75 10.77 -9.32
N SER A 34 12.05 10.68 -9.58
CA SER A 34 13.07 11.34 -8.76
C SER A 34 13.22 12.80 -9.17
N VAL A 35 13.24 13.72 -8.19
CA VAL A 35 13.56 15.14 -8.40
C VAL A 35 15.02 15.30 -8.85
N ASP A 36 15.91 14.40 -8.41
CA ASP A 36 17.29 14.31 -8.90
C ASP A 36 17.33 13.49 -10.19
N ARG A 37 17.46 14.16 -11.34
CA ARG A 37 17.64 13.54 -12.68
C ARG A 37 18.89 12.65 -12.79
N ASN A 38 19.79 12.71 -11.80
CA ASN A 38 21.03 11.92 -11.73
C ASN A 38 20.89 10.59 -10.97
N ARG A 39 19.74 10.32 -10.33
CA ARG A 39 19.45 9.00 -9.77
C ARG A 39 18.60 8.23 -10.78
N ASN A 40 19.11 7.10 -11.27
CA ASN A 40 18.35 6.16 -12.09
C ASN A 40 16.96 5.95 -11.48
N SER A 41 15.91 6.27 -12.23
CA SER A 41 14.53 5.96 -11.85
C SER A 41 14.47 4.48 -11.53
N GLN A 42 14.27 4.15 -10.25
CA GLN A 42 14.18 2.76 -9.83
C GLN A 42 12.83 2.22 -10.27
N SER A 43 12.86 1.25 -11.20
CA SER A 43 11.67 0.49 -11.58
C SER A 43 11.37 -0.57 -10.53
N HIS A 44 10.10 -0.72 -10.18
CA HIS A 44 9.60 -1.73 -9.27
C HIS A 44 8.63 -2.61 -10.01
N TYR A 45 8.90 -3.91 -10.03
CA TYR A 45 8.07 -4.91 -10.69
C TYR A 45 7.36 -5.72 -9.61
N ILE A 46 6.03 -5.79 -9.66
CA ILE A 46 5.20 -6.52 -8.71
C ILE A 46 4.27 -7.42 -9.51
N TRP A 47 4.41 -8.73 -9.35
CA TRP A 47 3.52 -9.68 -9.98
C TRP A 47 2.37 -10.00 -9.04
N VAL A 48 1.17 -9.93 -9.61
CA VAL A 48 -0.10 -10.16 -8.93
C VAL A 48 -0.81 -11.32 -9.61
N HIS A 49 -1.36 -12.22 -8.81
CA HIS A 49 -2.18 -13.34 -9.26
C HIS A 49 -3.44 -13.41 -8.40
N GLU A 50 -4.60 -13.31 -9.03
CA GLU A 50 -5.92 -13.30 -8.38
C GLU A 50 -6.02 -12.30 -7.22
N GLY A 51 -5.45 -11.10 -7.42
CA GLY A 51 -5.42 -10.03 -6.42
C GLY A 51 -4.36 -10.18 -5.32
N ARG A 52 -3.53 -11.22 -5.40
CA ARG A 52 -2.46 -11.50 -4.43
C ARG A 52 -1.09 -11.23 -5.03
N ILE A 53 -0.22 -10.57 -4.27
CA ILE A 53 1.18 -10.39 -4.66
C ILE A 53 1.92 -11.71 -4.48
N VAL A 54 2.55 -12.18 -5.56
CA VAL A 54 3.27 -13.47 -5.59
C VAL A 54 4.79 -13.32 -5.69
N ALA A 55 5.27 -12.20 -6.25
CA ALA A 55 6.68 -11.88 -6.39
C ALA A 55 6.88 -10.37 -6.57
N ALA A 56 8.08 -9.88 -6.27
CA ALA A 56 8.48 -8.51 -6.58
C ALA A 56 9.98 -8.46 -6.91
N ALA A 57 10.38 -7.58 -7.82
CA ALA A 57 11.77 -7.45 -8.25
C ALA A 57 12.17 -6.01 -8.59
N ALA A 58 13.48 -5.81 -8.75
CA ALA A 58 14.08 -4.56 -9.24
C ALA A 58 14.43 -4.60 -10.73
N SER A 59 14.48 -5.80 -11.31
CA SER A 59 14.79 -6.08 -12.71
C SER A 59 13.89 -7.24 -13.18
N LEU A 60 13.79 -7.41 -14.50
CA LEU A 60 13.08 -8.52 -15.14
C LEU A 60 14.05 -9.63 -15.59
N ASP A 61 15.17 -9.80 -14.89
CA ASP A 61 16.21 -10.79 -15.24
C ASP A 61 15.97 -12.18 -14.65
N GLU A 62 14.93 -12.33 -13.83
CA GLU A 62 14.52 -13.56 -13.14
C GLU A 62 15.59 -14.16 -12.23
N LYS A 63 16.52 -13.33 -11.71
CA LYS A 63 17.63 -13.75 -10.84
C LYS A 63 17.49 -13.31 -9.39
N GLY A 64 16.49 -12.51 -9.05
CA GLY A 64 16.31 -11.89 -7.74
C GLY A 64 16.26 -12.89 -6.60
N LEU A 65 15.34 -13.87 -6.67
CA LEU A 65 15.17 -14.89 -5.64
C LEU A 65 16.45 -15.72 -5.44
N LEU A 66 17.07 -16.18 -6.52
CA LEU A 66 18.29 -16.98 -6.47
C LEU A 66 19.48 -16.19 -5.92
N SER A 67 19.61 -14.92 -6.29
CA SER A 67 20.60 -14.00 -5.75
C SER A 67 20.42 -13.81 -4.24
N MET A 68 19.18 -13.65 -3.77
CA MET A 68 18.89 -13.55 -2.33
C MET A 68 19.26 -14.83 -1.56
N ILE A 69 19.12 -16.00 -2.16
CA ILE A 69 19.52 -17.28 -1.54
C ILE A 69 21.04 -17.37 -1.44
N SER A 70 21.76 -17.02 -2.52
CA SER A 70 23.23 -17.01 -2.53
C SER A 70 23.81 -16.01 -1.54
N GLN A 71 23.29 -14.78 -1.51
CA GLN A 71 23.72 -13.72 -0.57
C GLN A 71 23.57 -14.11 0.90
N ARG A 72 22.66 -15.03 1.21
CA ARG A 72 22.45 -15.55 2.57
C ARG A 72 23.32 -16.77 2.89
N GLY A 73 24.10 -17.26 1.94
CA GLY A 73 24.97 -18.43 2.08
C GLY A 73 24.23 -19.76 2.18
N TRP A 74 22.95 -19.81 1.82
CA TRP A 74 22.15 -21.04 1.93
C TRP A 74 22.45 -22.05 0.82
N LEU A 75 22.77 -21.56 -0.38
CA LEU A 75 23.23 -22.38 -1.51
C LEU A 75 24.43 -21.69 -2.16
N SER A 76 25.41 -22.49 -2.62
CA SER A 76 26.56 -21.95 -3.37
C SER A 76 26.15 -21.46 -4.76
N ASP A 77 26.87 -20.49 -5.32
CA ASP A 77 26.64 -19.98 -6.68
C ASP A 77 26.66 -21.07 -7.75
N ARG A 78 27.48 -22.11 -7.56
CA ARG A 78 27.53 -23.27 -8.45
C ARG A 78 26.23 -24.06 -8.44
N VAL A 79 25.66 -24.27 -7.25
CA VAL A 79 24.38 -24.95 -7.09
C VAL A 79 23.26 -24.08 -7.66
N VAL A 80 23.22 -22.80 -7.33
CA VAL A 80 22.26 -21.82 -7.87
C VAL A 80 22.26 -21.79 -9.40
N SER A 81 23.45 -21.70 -10.03
CA SER A 81 23.58 -21.69 -11.49
C SER A 81 23.05 -22.97 -12.14
N ARG A 82 23.28 -24.13 -11.49
CA ARG A 82 22.78 -25.41 -11.97
C ARG A 82 21.26 -25.51 -11.82
N LEU A 83 20.71 -25.02 -10.71
CA LEU A 83 19.28 -25.05 -10.44
C LEU A 83 18.49 -24.18 -11.44
N ALA A 84 19.05 -23.03 -11.84
CA ALA A 84 18.48 -22.19 -12.89
C ALA A 84 18.36 -22.91 -14.25
N GLN A 85 19.21 -23.91 -14.52
CA GLN A 85 19.16 -24.71 -15.76
C GLN A 85 18.26 -25.94 -15.66
N VAL A 86 18.11 -26.50 -14.45
CA VAL A 86 17.45 -27.80 -14.22
C VAL A 86 15.96 -27.65 -13.95
N PHE A 87 15.54 -26.58 -13.27
CA PHE A 87 14.15 -26.44 -12.88
C PHE A 87 13.25 -26.00 -14.02
N SER A 88 12.17 -26.75 -14.22
CA SER A 88 11.19 -26.47 -15.26
C SER A 88 10.42 -25.17 -15.00
N ASN A 89 10.06 -24.46 -16.07
CA ASN A 89 9.18 -23.29 -16.05
C ASN A 89 7.70 -23.64 -15.74
N LYS A 90 7.44 -24.64 -14.89
CA LYS A 90 6.10 -25.12 -14.55
C LYS A 90 5.74 -24.96 -13.07
N THR A 91 6.73 -24.75 -12.20
CA THR A 91 6.51 -24.66 -10.75
C THR A 91 7.34 -23.52 -10.16
N PRO A 92 6.81 -22.77 -9.17
CA PRO A 92 7.57 -21.77 -8.45
C PRO A 92 8.90 -22.30 -7.91
N MET A 93 9.98 -21.55 -8.12
CA MET A 93 11.34 -21.91 -7.73
C MET A 93 11.44 -22.25 -6.24
N GLY A 94 10.82 -21.46 -5.36
CA GLY A 94 10.85 -21.74 -3.91
C GLY A 94 10.21 -23.08 -3.53
N LEU A 95 9.12 -23.47 -4.20
CA LEU A 95 8.49 -24.79 -3.97
C LEU A 95 9.38 -25.92 -4.47
N CYS A 96 10.06 -25.71 -5.59
CA CYS A 96 10.99 -26.70 -6.13
C CYS A 96 12.20 -26.90 -5.22
N LEU A 97 12.78 -25.82 -4.70
CA LEU A 97 13.87 -25.88 -3.72
C LEU A 97 13.43 -26.60 -2.44
N LYS A 98 12.21 -26.35 -1.98
CA LYS A 98 11.65 -27.03 -0.81
C LYS A 98 11.43 -28.53 -1.05
N SER A 99 10.87 -28.91 -2.20
CA SER A 99 10.60 -30.33 -2.50
C SER A 99 11.87 -31.16 -2.63
N HIS A 100 12.99 -30.54 -3.01
CA HIS A 100 14.31 -31.18 -3.07
C HIS A 100 15.11 -31.08 -1.76
N GLY A 101 14.51 -30.56 -0.68
CA GLY A 101 15.18 -30.42 0.62
C GLY A 101 16.30 -29.37 0.65
N LEU A 102 16.37 -28.48 -0.34
CA LEU A 102 17.39 -27.43 -0.44
C LEU A 102 17.03 -26.19 0.39
N LEU A 103 15.74 -25.97 0.66
CA LEU A 103 15.25 -24.91 1.52
C LEU A 103 14.09 -25.39 2.41
N GLU A 104 14.01 -24.84 3.60
CA GLU A 104 12.92 -25.05 4.55
C GLU A 104 11.78 -24.03 4.36
N ALA A 105 10.61 -24.35 4.90
CA ALA A 105 9.45 -23.46 4.84
C ALA A 105 9.70 -22.09 5.50
N GLU A 106 10.45 -22.05 6.60
CA GLU A 106 10.79 -20.79 7.29
C GLU A 106 11.74 -19.93 6.44
N GLN A 107 12.69 -20.55 5.73
CA GLN A 107 13.57 -19.82 4.79
C GLN A 107 12.76 -19.19 3.65
N LEU A 108 11.77 -19.89 3.11
CA LEU A 108 10.87 -19.33 2.09
C LEU A 108 10.07 -18.12 2.62
N LYS A 109 9.59 -18.17 3.87
CA LYS A 109 8.92 -17.03 4.51
C LYS A 109 9.86 -15.83 4.63
N VAL A 110 11.12 -16.05 5.00
CA VAL A 110 12.13 -14.98 5.09
C VAL A 110 12.43 -14.38 3.71
N LEU A 111 12.56 -15.20 2.67
CA LEU A 111 12.75 -14.74 1.29
C LEU A 111 11.55 -13.92 0.83
N PHE A 112 10.33 -14.42 1.02
CA PHE A 112 9.11 -13.73 0.61
C PHE A 112 8.97 -12.36 1.29
N LYS A 113 9.17 -12.28 2.60
CA LYS A 113 9.16 -11.00 3.33
C LYS A 113 10.23 -10.04 2.80
N SER A 114 11.42 -10.54 2.51
CA SER A 114 12.55 -9.73 2.03
C SER A 114 12.36 -9.25 0.59
N GLN A 115 11.75 -10.07 -0.27
CA GLN A 115 11.51 -9.78 -1.68
C GLN A 115 10.28 -8.88 -1.84
N VAL A 116 9.14 -9.29 -1.28
CA VAL A 116 7.85 -8.63 -1.47
C VAL A 116 7.67 -7.47 -0.49
N LEU A 117 7.62 -7.74 0.81
CA LEU A 117 7.24 -6.70 1.79
C LEU A 117 8.23 -5.54 1.84
N ARG A 118 9.54 -5.81 1.70
CA ARG A 118 10.55 -4.75 1.63
C ARG A 118 10.36 -3.86 0.40
N ARG A 119 10.04 -4.46 -0.76
CA ARG A 119 9.82 -3.71 -2.01
C ARG A 119 8.55 -2.88 -1.94
N VAL A 120 7.46 -3.47 -1.43
CA VAL A 120 6.18 -2.77 -1.23
C VAL A 120 6.34 -1.64 -0.21
N CYS A 121 7.08 -1.85 0.89
CA CYS A 121 7.38 -0.80 1.88
C CYS A 121 8.19 0.36 1.27
N ALA A 122 9.13 0.07 0.36
CA ALA A 122 9.88 1.11 -0.34
C ALA A 122 8.99 1.98 -1.25
N LEU A 123 7.93 1.40 -1.82
CA LEU A 123 7.00 2.15 -2.68
C LEU A 123 6.21 3.22 -1.91
N PHE A 124 5.92 3.01 -0.63
CA PHE A 124 5.27 4.01 0.22
C PHE A 124 6.16 5.21 0.56
N GLN A 125 7.46 5.13 0.26
CA GLN A 125 8.42 6.23 0.44
C GLN A 125 8.61 7.03 -0.86
N LEU A 126 8.00 6.60 -1.97
CA LEU A 126 8.00 7.38 -3.21
C LEU A 126 7.13 8.62 -3.02
N GLN A 127 7.66 9.78 -3.39
CA GLN A 127 6.89 11.04 -3.43
C GLN A 127 5.85 10.99 -4.56
N ASP A 128 6.28 10.53 -5.73
CA ASP A 128 5.40 10.30 -6.88
C ASP A 128 6.01 9.22 -7.81
N GLY A 129 5.20 8.72 -8.72
CA GLY A 129 5.61 7.70 -9.69
C GLY A 129 4.57 7.47 -10.76
N GLN A 130 5.03 7.04 -11.94
CA GLN A 130 4.15 6.51 -12.96
C GLN A 130 3.99 5.00 -12.76
N PHE A 131 2.76 4.50 -12.90
CA PHE A 131 2.51 3.08 -12.88
C PHE A 131 1.95 2.58 -14.21
N GLU A 132 2.19 1.30 -14.48
CA GLU A 132 1.59 0.53 -15.55
C GLU A 132 1.21 -0.86 -15.03
N PHE A 133 -0.06 -1.25 -15.20
CA PHE A 133 -0.50 -2.61 -14.93
C PHE A 133 -0.80 -3.35 -16.23
N GLN A 134 -0.01 -4.36 -16.55
CA GLN A 134 -0.16 -5.20 -17.74
C GLN A 134 -0.83 -6.53 -17.38
N THR A 135 -1.97 -6.80 -18.01
CA THR A 135 -2.66 -8.10 -17.90
C THR A 135 -2.04 -9.15 -18.80
N LYS A 136 -2.24 -10.43 -18.47
CA LYS A 136 -1.76 -11.60 -19.25
C LYS A 136 -0.23 -11.71 -19.36
N VAL A 137 0.51 -11.07 -18.46
CA VAL A 137 1.95 -11.29 -18.30
C VAL A 137 2.17 -12.64 -17.61
N PRO A 138 3.04 -13.53 -18.13
CA PRO A 138 3.38 -14.78 -17.46
C PRO A 138 3.88 -14.55 -16.04
N LEU A 139 3.54 -15.46 -15.13
CA LEU A 139 4.04 -15.41 -13.77
C LEU A 139 5.56 -15.71 -13.74
N PRO A 140 6.32 -15.03 -12.90
CA PRO A 140 7.78 -15.13 -12.87
C PRO A 140 8.16 -16.32 -11.98
N LEU A 141 7.95 -17.55 -12.46
CA LEU A 141 8.10 -18.75 -11.64
C LEU A 141 9.49 -18.86 -10.98
N ALA A 142 10.53 -18.35 -11.63
CA ALA A 142 11.90 -18.25 -11.11
C ALA A 142 12.03 -17.30 -9.89
N GLU A 143 11.20 -16.26 -9.80
CA GLU A 143 11.16 -15.30 -8.69
C GLU A 143 10.22 -15.71 -7.55
N MET A 144 9.31 -16.67 -7.81
CA MET A 144 8.26 -17.01 -6.85
C MET A 144 8.76 -17.98 -5.77
N THR A 145 8.57 -17.60 -4.50
CA THR A 145 8.83 -18.48 -3.35
C THR A 145 7.78 -19.57 -3.16
N GLY A 146 6.62 -19.44 -3.81
CA GLY A 146 5.42 -20.26 -3.56
C GLY A 146 4.47 -19.68 -2.51
N LEU A 147 4.82 -18.56 -1.88
CA LEU A 147 3.96 -17.81 -0.97
C LEU A 147 3.27 -16.65 -1.71
N SER A 148 2.15 -16.18 -1.16
CA SER A 148 1.44 -15.01 -1.67
C SER A 148 0.69 -14.29 -0.56
N VAL A 149 0.43 -13.00 -0.74
CA VAL A 149 -0.29 -12.15 0.22
C VAL A 149 -1.34 -11.31 -0.53
N PRO A 150 -2.57 -11.10 -0.01
CA PRO A 150 -3.49 -10.15 -0.61
C PRO A 150 -2.83 -8.79 -0.77
N ALA A 151 -3.08 -8.09 -1.88
CA ALA A 151 -2.44 -6.79 -2.10
C ALA A 151 -2.84 -5.77 -1.01
N THR A 152 -4.08 -5.81 -0.51
CA THR A 152 -4.51 -4.97 0.63
C THR A 152 -3.78 -5.30 1.93
N GLU A 153 -3.55 -6.58 2.21
CA GLU A 153 -2.80 -7.01 3.39
C GLU A 153 -1.31 -6.62 3.27
N ALA A 154 -0.73 -6.66 2.06
CA ALA A 154 0.62 -6.17 1.81
C ALA A 154 0.75 -4.67 2.12
N THR A 155 -0.24 -3.86 1.71
CA THR A 155 -0.33 -2.43 2.08
C THR A 155 -0.26 -2.26 3.59
N LEU A 156 -1.11 -2.98 4.32
CA LEU A 156 -1.20 -2.87 5.77
C LEU A 156 0.11 -3.28 6.46
N MET A 157 0.69 -4.42 6.06
CA MET A 157 1.99 -4.87 6.57
C MET A 157 3.11 -3.87 6.29
N SER A 158 3.14 -3.29 5.09
CA SER A 158 4.16 -2.33 4.68
C SER A 158 4.04 -0.99 5.41
N LEU A 159 2.82 -0.46 5.58
CA LEU A 159 2.58 0.77 6.33
C LEU A 159 2.92 0.61 7.82
N ARG A 160 2.65 -0.55 8.43
CA ARG A 160 3.06 -0.83 9.82
C ARG A 160 4.58 -0.93 9.99
N ALA A 161 5.28 -1.44 8.97
CA ALA A 161 6.74 -1.56 8.98
C ALA A 161 7.47 -0.26 8.58
N LEU A 162 6.73 0.76 8.13
CA LEU A 162 7.29 2.00 7.62
C LEU A 162 7.93 2.83 8.74
N ARG A 163 9.24 3.11 8.58
CA ARG A 163 10.02 3.91 9.53
C ARG A 163 9.98 5.39 9.23
N ASP A 164 9.97 5.75 7.94
CA ASP A 164 9.95 7.12 7.46
C ASP A 164 8.58 7.41 6.82
N TRP A 165 7.84 8.33 7.43
CA TRP A 165 6.52 8.76 7.00
C TRP A 165 6.55 10.09 6.23
N THR A 166 7.73 10.63 5.90
CA THR A 166 7.88 11.95 5.29
C THR A 166 7.07 12.09 4.00
N ALA A 167 7.05 11.07 3.14
CA ALA A 167 6.28 11.06 1.89
C ALA A 167 4.75 10.97 2.09
N LEU A 168 4.29 10.58 3.28
CA LEU A 168 2.88 10.44 3.62
C LEU A 168 2.40 11.52 4.59
N LYS A 169 3.27 12.42 5.04
CA LYS A 169 2.97 13.39 6.10
C LYS A 169 1.76 14.25 5.76
N ASP A 170 1.69 14.73 4.53
CA ASP A 170 0.59 15.59 4.05
C ASP A 170 -0.70 14.80 3.74
N LYS A 171 -0.63 13.46 3.80
CA LYS A 171 -1.78 12.55 3.62
C LYS A 171 -2.33 12.03 4.94
N LEU A 172 -1.66 12.32 6.07
CA LEU A 172 -2.16 11.94 7.38
C LEU A 172 -3.38 12.80 7.75
N PRO A 173 -4.42 12.21 8.37
CA PRO A 173 -5.54 12.98 8.88
C PRO A 173 -5.11 14.08 9.85
N ALA A 174 -5.81 15.21 9.87
CA ALA A 174 -5.50 16.33 10.75
C ALA A 174 -5.61 15.92 12.24
N PRO A 175 -4.75 16.45 13.14
CA PRO A 175 -4.89 16.19 14.58
C PRO A 175 -6.25 16.59 15.16
N THR A 176 -6.85 17.62 14.58
CA THR A 176 -8.12 18.23 15.01
C THR A 176 -9.36 17.56 14.41
N SER A 177 -9.20 16.68 13.42
CA SER A 177 -10.31 15.94 12.82
C SER A 177 -10.64 14.69 13.62
N GLY A 178 -11.82 14.12 13.36
CA GLY A 178 -12.27 12.85 13.91
C GLY A 178 -12.33 11.77 12.83
N LEU A 179 -12.65 10.55 13.24
CA LEU A 179 -12.90 9.43 12.32
C LEU A 179 -14.35 8.97 12.42
N THR A 180 -14.96 8.60 11.32
CA THR A 180 -16.28 7.93 11.27
C THR A 180 -16.13 6.56 10.61
N SER A 181 -16.60 5.50 11.26
CA SER A 181 -16.63 4.15 10.67
C SER A 181 -17.54 4.13 9.45
N VAL A 182 -17.07 3.55 8.35
CA VAL A 182 -17.84 3.36 7.11
C VAL A 182 -18.37 1.94 6.93
N ILE A 183 -18.03 1.05 7.86
CA ILE A 183 -18.50 -0.33 7.87
C ILE A 183 -19.55 -0.57 8.95
N THR A 184 -20.38 -1.59 8.72
CA THR A 184 -21.28 -2.15 9.73
C THR A 184 -20.64 -3.39 10.36
N GLY A 185 -20.67 -3.48 11.69
CA GLY A 185 -20.05 -4.58 12.42
C GLY A 185 -18.54 -4.44 12.60
N GLN A 186 -17.84 -5.57 12.77
CA GLN A 186 -16.41 -5.58 13.06
C GLN A 186 -15.55 -5.56 11.78
N PRO A 187 -14.37 -4.92 11.81
CA PRO A 187 -13.37 -5.00 10.75
C PRO A 187 -13.04 -6.45 10.37
N ARG A 188 -13.02 -6.74 9.07
CA ARG A 188 -12.63 -8.06 8.53
C ARG A 188 -11.11 -8.25 8.48
N PHE A 189 -10.36 -7.16 8.58
CA PHE A 189 -8.90 -7.17 8.61
C PHE A 189 -8.38 -7.45 10.02
N ARG A 190 -7.18 -8.04 10.11
CA ARG A 190 -6.50 -8.22 11.38
C ARG A 190 -5.86 -6.91 11.81
N LEU A 191 -6.63 -6.07 12.51
CA LEU A 191 -6.12 -4.85 13.11
C LEU A 191 -5.17 -5.16 14.28
N ASP A 192 -4.15 -4.32 14.45
CA ASP A 192 -3.30 -4.35 15.65
C ASP A 192 -4.02 -3.68 16.84
N ALA A 193 -3.41 -3.75 18.03
CA ALA A 193 -4.02 -3.22 19.24
C ALA A 193 -4.33 -1.72 19.16
N LEU A 194 -3.44 -0.93 18.54
CA LEU A 194 -3.63 0.52 18.43
C LEU A 194 -4.69 0.86 17.39
N GLU A 195 -4.69 0.19 16.24
CA GLU A 195 -5.70 0.36 15.20
C GLU A 195 -7.10 0.00 15.73
N TRP A 196 -7.22 -1.06 16.52
CA TRP A 196 -8.47 -1.40 17.21
C TRP A 196 -8.92 -0.29 18.15
N GLN A 197 -8.03 0.18 19.03
CA GLN A 197 -8.34 1.26 19.96
C GLN A 197 -8.80 2.52 19.23
N VAL A 198 -8.10 2.94 18.18
CA VAL A 198 -8.48 4.12 17.39
C VAL A 198 -9.81 3.91 16.66
N TRP A 199 -10.06 2.71 16.13
CA TRP A 199 -11.33 2.39 15.46
C TRP A 199 -12.54 2.43 16.41
N GLU A 200 -12.38 2.08 17.69
CA GLU A 200 -13.46 2.19 18.69
C GLU A 200 -13.93 3.64 18.92
N PHE A 201 -13.08 4.63 18.64
CA PHE A 201 -13.42 6.05 18.67
C PHE A 201 -14.00 6.58 17.35
N ALA A 202 -14.16 5.74 16.32
CA ALA A 202 -14.58 6.14 14.97
C ALA A 202 -16.09 6.46 14.88
N LYS A 203 -16.57 7.39 15.71
CA LYS A 203 -17.97 7.88 15.77
C LYS A 203 -18.11 9.32 15.25
N GLY A 204 -17.02 9.94 14.81
CA GLY A 204 -16.99 11.30 14.29
C GLY A 204 -17.18 12.39 15.35
N THR A 205 -16.88 12.10 16.62
CA THR A 205 -17.18 13.01 17.75
C THR A 205 -15.96 13.40 18.57
N VAL A 206 -14.83 12.69 18.44
CA VAL A 206 -13.61 12.91 19.22
C VAL A 206 -12.45 13.14 18.26
N SER A 207 -11.62 14.15 18.52
CA SER A 207 -10.47 14.46 17.67
C SER A 207 -9.34 13.45 17.85
N LEU A 208 -8.50 13.29 16.83
CA LEU A 208 -7.32 12.43 16.93
C LEU A 208 -6.37 12.87 18.05
N GLU A 209 -6.24 14.18 18.29
CA GLU A 209 -5.46 14.73 19.40
C GLU A 209 -6.06 14.35 20.77
N ALA A 210 -7.39 14.40 20.91
CA ALA A 210 -8.07 13.97 22.15
C ALA A 210 -7.95 12.45 22.37
N ILE A 211 -8.05 11.65 21.30
CA ILE A 211 -7.80 10.20 21.35
C ILE A 211 -6.36 9.93 21.81
N ALA A 212 -5.38 10.66 21.26
CA ALA A 212 -3.97 10.54 21.65
C ALA A 212 -3.74 10.85 23.13
N GLN A 213 -4.36 11.91 23.65
CA GLN A 213 -4.33 12.25 25.07
C GLN A 213 -4.92 11.14 25.95
N GLN A 214 -6.08 10.58 25.56
CA GLN A 214 -6.74 9.51 26.31
C GLN A 214 -5.92 8.21 26.32
N LEU A 215 -5.32 7.85 25.19
CA LEU A 215 -4.46 6.66 25.06
C LEU A 215 -3.04 6.88 25.59
N ARG A 216 -2.68 8.12 25.96
CA ARG A 216 -1.34 8.53 26.40
C ARG A 216 -0.25 8.19 25.37
N LEU A 217 -0.55 8.48 24.11
CA LEU A 217 0.34 8.25 22.97
C LEU A 217 0.65 9.55 22.23
N PRO A 218 1.77 9.64 21.49
CA PRO A 218 2.00 10.73 20.56
C PRO A 218 0.89 10.80 19.50
N VAL A 219 0.47 12.02 19.14
CA VAL A 219 -0.62 12.24 18.17
C VAL A 219 -0.30 11.63 16.81
N GLU A 220 0.98 11.63 16.43
CA GLU A 220 1.46 11.05 15.17
C GLU A 220 1.17 9.55 15.10
N LYS A 221 1.25 8.82 16.23
CA LYS A 221 0.94 7.38 16.26
C LYS A 221 -0.54 7.13 16.02
N VAL A 222 -1.41 7.98 16.56
CA VAL A 222 -2.84 7.93 16.33
C VAL A 222 -3.18 8.31 14.89
N GLN A 223 -2.58 9.37 14.34
CA GLN A 223 -2.73 9.75 12.93
C GLN A 223 -2.28 8.64 11.97
N GLN A 224 -1.18 7.95 12.27
CA GLN A 224 -0.71 6.81 11.48
C GLN A 224 -1.69 5.63 11.51
N ALA A 225 -2.29 5.34 12.68
CA ALA A 225 -3.32 4.32 12.80
C ALA A 225 -4.61 4.72 12.05
N ALA A 226 -5.03 5.98 12.21
CA ALA A 226 -6.15 6.57 11.49
C ALA A 226 -5.97 6.46 9.97
N PHE A 227 -4.80 6.85 9.45
CA PHE A 227 -4.47 6.73 8.03
C PHE A 227 -4.59 5.28 7.52
N ARG A 228 -4.11 4.29 8.28
CA ARG A 228 -4.24 2.87 7.91
C ARG A 228 -5.70 2.43 7.88
N LEU A 229 -6.53 2.87 8.84
CA LEU A 229 -7.97 2.58 8.84
C LEU A 229 -8.67 3.19 7.61
N SER A 230 -8.30 4.42 7.22
CA SER A 230 -8.85 5.08 6.03
C SER A 230 -8.44 4.38 4.73
N VAL A 231 -7.17 3.99 4.62
CA VAL A 231 -6.65 3.22 3.48
C VAL A 231 -7.37 1.88 3.30
N LEU A 232 -7.79 1.24 4.38
CA LEU A 232 -8.56 -0.01 4.33
C LEU A 232 -10.07 0.20 4.10
N SER A 233 -10.50 1.45 3.90
CA SER A 233 -11.92 1.82 3.83
C SER A 233 -12.71 1.32 5.06
N LEU A 234 -12.11 1.43 6.26
CA LEU A 234 -12.76 1.08 7.53
C LEU A 234 -13.31 2.31 8.25
N ALA A 235 -12.67 3.46 8.05
CA ALA A 235 -13.08 4.74 8.58
C ALA A 235 -12.79 5.86 7.58
N GLU A 236 -13.45 7.00 7.73
CA GLU A 236 -13.17 8.22 6.98
C GLU A 236 -12.88 9.36 7.94
N GLU A 237 -12.00 10.27 7.51
CA GLU A 237 -11.73 11.52 8.22
C GLU A 237 -12.93 12.47 8.10
N VAL A 238 -13.34 13.03 9.23
CA VAL A 238 -14.41 14.04 9.28
C VAL A 238 -13.96 15.28 10.05
N PRO A 239 -14.27 16.49 9.57
CA PRO A 239 -13.98 17.70 10.31
C PRO A 239 -14.84 17.73 11.58
N LEU A 240 -14.22 18.08 12.70
CA LEU A 240 -14.95 18.31 13.94
C LEU A 240 -15.24 19.80 14.07
N ILE A 241 -16.51 20.13 14.15
CA ILE A 241 -16.92 21.48 14.53
C ILE A 241 -16.66 21.59 16.02
N ALA A 242 -15.64 22.37 16.40
CA ALA A 242 -15.49 22.76 17.80
C ALA A 242 -16.82 23.39 18.25
N PRO A 243 -17.43 22.98 19.38
CA PRO A 243 -18.53 23.74 19.93
C PRO A 243 -18.01 25.16 20.13
N SER A 244 -18.57 26.10 19.36
CA SER A 244 -18.16 27.50 19.37
C SER A 244 -18.17 27.97 20.82
N ARG A 245 -17.03 28.45 21.32
CA ARG A 245 -16.86 28.94 22.69
C ARG A 245 -17.53 30.31 22.86
N ALA A 246 -18.72 30.49 22.32
CA ALA A 246 -19.48 31.73 22.32
C ALA A 246 -20.91 31.43 22.77
N GLN A 247 -21.11 31.39 24.08
CA GLN A 247 -22.36 31.78 24.73
C GLN A 247 -22.14 32.00 26.23
N LEU A 248 -21.28 32.97 26.55
CA LEU A 248 -21.39 33.74 27.79
C LEU A 248 -21.20 35.22 27.43
N LYS A 249 -22.33 35.87 27.15
CA LYS A 249 -22.55 37.33 27.02
C LYS A 249 -21.83 37.96 25.79
N ASP A 250 -22.46 38.75 24.93
CA ASP A 250 -23.47 39.77 25.14
C ASP A 250 -24.18 40.07 23.81
N ASN A 251 -25.42 40.56 23.88
CA ASN A 251 -26.19 40.98 22.72
C ASN A 251 -25.57 42.22 22.07
N SER A 252 -25.04 42.12 20.85
CA SER A 252 -25.06 43.25 19.92
C SER A 252 -25.01 42.77 18.47
N VAL A 253 -26.01 43.23 17.73
CA VAL A 253 -26.17 43.10 16.28
C VAL A 253 -24.97 43.75 15.59
N VAL A 254 -24.44 43.12 14.53
CA VAL A 254 -24.17 43.73 13.19
C VAL A 254 -23.30 42.81 12.30
N ALA A 255 -23.77 42.68 11.06
CA ALA A 255 -23.13 42.38 9.78
C ALA A 255 -22.34 41.07 9.56
N VAL A 256 -22.84 40.33 8.57
CA VAL A 256 -22.17 39.28 7.80
C VAL A 256 -21.13 39.92 6.86
N PRO A 257 -19.90 39.37 6.77
CA PRO A 257 -19.14 39.45 5.54
C PRO A 257 -18.91 38.07 4.90
N GLU A 258 -18.82 38.12 3.58
CA GLU A 258 -18.82 37.05 2.58
C GLU A 258 -17.78 35.93 2.78
N LEU A 259 -18.22 34.73 2.40
CA LEU A 259 -17.39 33.54 2.22
C LEU A 259 -16.34 33.77 1.12
N ILE A 260 -15.07 33.81 1.52
CA ILE A 260 -13.96 33.51 0.62
C ILE A 260 -13.87 31.98 0.50
N GLN A 261 -14.27 31.46 -0.66
CA GLN A 261 -14.00 30.08 -1.05
C GLN A 261 -12.50 29.90 -1.28
N GLU A 262 -11.78 29.38 -0.29
CA GLU A 262 -10.49 28.76 -0.54
C GLU A 262 -10.73 27.43 -1.26
N SER A 263 -10.40 27.42 -2.55
CA SER A 263 -10.36 26.25 -3.39
C SER A 263 -9.26 25.31 -2.90
N VAL A 264 -9.65 24.32 -2.10
CA VAL A 264 -8.87 23.10 -1.94
C VAL A 264 -8.77 22.47 -3.33
N THR A 265 -7.59 22.59 -3.95
CA THR A 265 -7.25 21.93 -5.21
C THR A 265 -7.20 20.42 -4.97
N LYS A 266 -8.38 19.78 -4.98
CA LYS A 266 -8.50 18.35 -5.29
C LYS A 266 -7.87 18.16 -6.66
N GLY A 267 -6.79 17.39 -6.74
CA GLY A 267 -6.17 17.00 -8.00
C GLY A 267 -7.24 16.49 -8.95
N SER A 268 -7.37 17.13 -10.10
CA SER A 268 -8.34 16.74 -11.11
C SER A 268 -7.90 15.42 -11.72
N VAL A 269 -8.55 14.32 -11.34
CA VAL A 269 -8.34 13.01 -11.94
C VAL A 269 -8.63 13.10 -13.44
N SER A 270 -7.70 12.66 -14.29
CA SER A 270 -7.86 12.78 -15.74
C SER A 270 -9.02 11.92 -16.27
N GLN A 271 -9.84 12.47 -17.16
CA GLN A 271 -10.98 11.76 -17.77
C GLN A 271 -10.55 10.49 -18.53
N SER A 272 -9.35 10.51 -19.11
CA SER A 272 -8.74 9.35 -19.77
C SER A 272 -8.39 8.24 -18.77
N PHE A 273 -7.89 8.58 -17.58
CA PHE A 273 -7.68 7.62 -16.50
C PHE A 273 -9.00 6.98 -16.07
N LEU A 274 -10.05 7.77 -15.86
CA LEU A 274 -11.37 7.24 -15.48
C LEU A 274 -11.96 6.32 -16.56
N GLN A 275 -11.84 6.67 -17.84
CA GLN A 275 -12.31 5.80 -18.93
C GLN A 275 -11.51 4.50 -19.05
N ASN A 276 -10.19 4.57 -18.88
CA ASN A 276 -9.32 3.38 -18.82
C ASN A 276 -9.66 2.50 -17.61
N LEU A 277 -9.93 3.11 -16.45
CA LEU A 277 -10.33 2.40 -15.23
C LEU A 277 -11.70 1.73 -15.41
N VAL A 278 -12.68 2.42 -15.98
CA VAL A 278 -14.04 1.89 -16.22
C VAL A 278 -14.04 0.75 -17.24
N SER A 279 -13.28 0.89 -18.34
CA SER A 279 -13.15 -0.20 -19.32
C SER A 279 -12.43 -1.42 -18.72
N PHE A 280 -11.43 -1.18 -17.88
CA PHE A 280 -10.71 -2.22 -17.16
C PHE A 280 -11.56 -2.92 -16.08
N LEU A 281 -12.44 -2.18 -15.39
CA LEU A 281 -13.45 -2.71 -14.45
C LEU A 281 -14.43 -3.67 -15.14
N ARG A 282 -14.83 -3.39 -16.39
CA ARG A 282 -15.75 -4.24 -17.16
C ARG A 282 -15.09 -5.50 -17.70
N SER A 283 -13.77 -5.54 -17.83
CA SER A 283 -13.04 -6.74 -18.24
C SER A 283 -12.88 -7.73 -17.07
N LYS A 284 -13.80 -8.70 -17.00
CA LYS A 284 -13.53 -9.99 -16.33
C LYS A 284 -12.72 -10.84 -17.28
N VAL A 285 -11.42 -10.95 -17.04
CA VAL A 285 -10.55 -11.99 -17.60
C VAL A 285 -9.67 -12.52 -16.49
#